data_AF-A0A2A9P5X3-F1
#
_entry.id   AF-A0A2A9P5X3-F1
#
_cell.length_a   1.000
_cell.length_b   1.000
_cell.length_c   1.000
_cell.angle_alpha   90.00
_cell.angle_beta   90.00
_cell.angle_gamma   90.00
#
_symmetry.space_group_name_H-M   'P 1'
#
loop_
_entity.id
_entity.type
_entity.pdbx_description
1 polymer ?
#
loop_
_entity_poly.entity_id
_entity_poly.type
_entity_poly.pdbx_seq_one_letter_code
_entity_poly.pdbx_strand_id
1 'polypeptide(L)'
;MAPFFDAVQLRDALRNQVFPVIEALAANENARSRSLRRFERDDPPSYTSSTESEELDVASLMQPRGRPLSEESRAIIERPLSDNEIKETACNMQTILTPCHLYYTECKLEEDRLFSYRCENEILRGEKGARRYGVLVRHYIKHRWEKLGIWNSEWGFPGRNVQSNDFPGSWRWRWQQQAFDDFSAKADRKQLVERALRLRQNLSRGESVPVALVHILRRKGRGTHEIQSLLST
;
A
#
# COMPACT_ATOMS: atom_id res chain seq x y z
N MET A 1 9.89 -0.82 20.73
CA MET A 1 10.31 -1.77 19.68
C MET A 1 11.79 -1.57 19.43
N ALA A 2 12.62 -2.59 19.64
CA ALA A 2 14.05 -2.51 19.33
C ALA A 2 14.21 -2.46 17.79
N PRO A 3 15.04 -1.56 17.24
CA PRO A 3 15.25 -1.49 15.80
C PRO A 3 15.89 -2.80 15.32
N PHE A 4 15.24 -3.43 14.33
CA PHE A 4 15.76 -4.59 13.62
C PHE A 4 17.12 -4.25 13.02
N PHE A 5 18.16 -4.95 13.49
CA PHE A 5 19.55 -4.99 13.01
C PHE A 5 20.08 -3.68 12.40
N ASP A 6 20.78 -2.89 13.22
CA ASP A 6 21.60 -1.78 12.75
C ASP A 6 22.66 -2.31 11.76
N ALA A 7 22.90 -1.56 10.67
CA ALA A 7 23.92 -1.89 9.67
C ALA A 7 25.32 -2.09 10.30
N VAL A 8 25.57 -1.43 11.44
CA VAL A 8 26.78 -1.62 12.24
C VAL A 8 26.84 -3.04 12.84
N GLN A 9 25.74 -3.53 13.41
CA GLN A 9 25.67 -4.88 13.99
C GLN A 9 25.85 -5.97 12.95
N LEU A 10 25.29 -5.77 11.75
CA LEU A 10 25.43 -6.73 10.65
C LEU A 10 26.88 -6.78 10.15
N ARG A 11 27.54 -5.63 10.06
CA ARG A 11 28.95 -5.55 9.68
C ARG A 11 29.87 -6.19 10.73
N ASP A 12 29.59 -5.99 12.00
CA ASP A 12 30.34 -6.61 13.09
C ASP A 12 30.11 -8.13 13.15
N ALA A 13 28.88 -8.60 12.92
CA ALA A 13 28.59 -10.03 12.85
C ALA A 13 29.35 -10.70 11.69
N LEU A 14 29.35 -10.08 10.51
CA LEU A 14 30.13 -10.57 9.37
C LEU A 14 31.63 -10.62 9.67
N ARG A 15 32.17 -9.56 10.26
CA ARG A 15 33.61 -9.43 10.49
C ARG A 15 34.12 -10.32 11.62
N ASN A 16 33.36 -10.44 12.70
CA ASN A 16 33.81 -11.11 13.92
C ASN A 16 33.36 -12.56 14.02
N GLN A 17 32.28 -12.96 13.33
CA GLN A 17 31.75 -14.32 13.42
C GLN A 17 31.93 -15.08 12.11
N VAL A 18 31.54 -14.48 10.98
CA VAL A 18 31.48 -15.21 9.70
C VAL A 18 32.86 -15.37 9.06
N PHE A 19 33.66 -14.30 8.95
CA PHE A 19 34.97 -14.40 8.28
C PHE A 19 35.97 -15.33 8.98
N PRO A 20 36.11 -15.35 10.31
CA PRO A 20 37.02 -16.28 10.98
C PRO A 20 36.63 -17.75 10.73
N VAL A 21 35.33 -18.05 10.67
CA VAL A 21 34.85 -19.41 10.35
C VAL A 21 35.18 -19.78 8.91
N ILE A 22 35.01 -18.85 7.96
CA ILE A 22 35.37 -19.07 6.56
C ILE A 22 36.88 -19.25 6.41
N GLU A 23 37.70 -18.45 7.08
CA GLU A 23 39.15 -18.58 7.07
C GLU A 23 39.62 -19.89 7.71
N ALA A 24 39.01 -20.31 8.83
CA ALA A 24 39.30 -21.60 9.45
C ALA A 24 38.92 -22.79 8.56
N LEU A 25 37.80 -22.69 7.82
CA LEU A 25 37.40 -23.68 6.82
C LEU A 25 38.34 -23.69 5.61
N ALA A 26 38.80 -22.51 5.17
CA ALA A 26 39.75 -22.38 4.06
C ALA A 26 41.15 -22.93 4.43
N ALA A 27 41.57 -22.75 5.68
CA ALA A 27 42.83 -23.28 6.19
C ALA A 27 42.79 -24.79 6.46
N ASN A 28 41.61 -25.39 6.62
CA ASN A 28 41.45 -26.82 6.86
C ASN A 28 41.15 -27.57 5.55
N GLU A 29 42.21 -27.99 4.86
CA GLU A 29 42.15 -28.67 3.57
C GLU A 29 41.27 -29.95 3.62
N ASN A 30 41.25 -30.65 4.76
CA ASN A 30 40.41 -31.84 4.93
C ASN A 30 38.90 -31.50 4.99
N ALA A 31 38.53 -30.40 5.66
CA ALA A 31 37.14 -29.91 5.71
C ALA A 31 36.69 -29.38 4.34
N ARG A 32 37.59 -28.69 3.63
CA ARG A 32 37.37 -28.21 2.26
C ARG A 32 37.16 -29.36 1.28
N SER A 33 38.05 -30.37 1.30
CA SER A 33 37.97 -31.57 0.47
C SER A 33 36.67 -32.36 0.70
N ARG A 34 36.23 -32.47 1.96
CA ARG A 34 34.98 -33.15 2.32
C ARG A 34 33.73 -32.41 1.81
N SER A 35 33.78 -31.08 1.81
CA SER A 35 32.69 -30.23 1.32
C SER A 35 32.61 -30.23 -0.21
N LEU A 36 33.75 -30.13 -0.90
CA LEU A 36 33.82 -30.20 -2.36
C LEU A 36 33.39 -31.56 -2.91
N ARG A 37 33.74 -32.67 -2.24
CA ARG A 37 33.28 -34.02 -2.62
C ARG A 37 31.76 -34.20 -2.64
N ARG A 38 30.99 -33.34 -1.96
CA ARG A 38 29.51 -33.36 -2.05
C ARG A 38 28.98 -32.75 -3.34
N PHE A 39 29.72 -31.84 -3.96
CA PHE A 39 29.34 -31.16 -5.20
C PHE A 39 29.93 -31.82 -6.45
N GLU A 40 31.05 -32.53 -6.31
CA GLU A 40 31.69 -33.27 -7.41
C GLU A 40 31.17 -34.72 -7.57
N ARG A 41 30.29 -35.18 -6.69
CA ARG A 41 29.62 -36.48 -6.86
C ARG A 41 28.45 -36.31 -7.83
N ASP A 42 28.55 -36.94 -9.01
CA ASP A 42 27.46 -37.04 -9.98
C ASP A 42 26.29 -37.89 -9.46
N ASP A 43 26.56 -38.84 -8.56
CA ASP A 43 25.50 -39.62 -7.92
C ASP A 43 24.92 -38.84 -6.74
N PRO A 44 23.61 -38.49 -6.77
CA PRO A 44 22.96 -37.87 -5.63
C PRO A 44 23.14 -38.78 -4.40
N PRO A 45 23.34 -38.22 -3.20
CA PRO A 45 23.38 -39.03 -1.99
C PRO A 45 22.11 -39.89 -1.93
N SER A 46 22.24 -41.16 -1.54
CA SER A 46 21.06 -42.01 -1.28
C SER A 46 20.17 -41.26 -0.28
N TYR A 47 19.08 -40.71 -0.77
CA TYR A 47 18.02 -40.17 0.05
C TYR A 47 17.41 -41.34 0.81
N THR A 48 17.96 -41.65 1.98
CA THR A 48 17.17 -42.27 3.02
C THR A 48 16.17 -41.19 3.41
N SER A 49 14.94 -41.31 2.93
CA SER A 49 13.83 -40.49 3.39
C SER A 49 13.72 -40.65 4.90
N SER A 50 14.35 -39.77 5.66
CA SER A 50 14.04 -39.54 7.05
C SER A 50 12.61 -38.98 7.08
N THR A 51 11.64 -39.89 7.24
CA THR A 51 10.26 -39.56 7.58
C THR A 51 10.11 -39.07 9.02
N GLU A 52 11.20 -38.88 9.76
CA GLU A 52 11.27 -37.93 10.88
C GLU A 52 11.53 -36.51 10.34
N SER A 53 10.67 -36.08 9.41
CA SER A 53 10.39 -34.66 9.30
C SER A 53 9.65 -34.34 10.60
N GLU A 54 10.11 -33.34 11.35
CA GLU A 54 9.17 -32.55 12.14
C GLU A 54 8.06 -32.19 11.15
N GLU A 55 6.95 -32.91 11.19
CA GLU A 55 5.69 -32.46 10.64
C GLU A 55 5.43 -31.17 11.41
N LEU A 56 5.92 -30.09 10.85
CA LEU A 56 5.60 -28.74 11.23
C LEU A 56 4.10 -28.69 11.01
N ASP A 57 3.37 -28.98 12.09
CA ASP A 57 1.96 -29.32 12.07
C ASP A 57 1.20 -28.25 11.30
N VAL A 58 1.02 -28.50 10.01
CA VAL A 58 0.37 -27.55 9.11
C VAL A 58 -1.09 -27.44 9.53
N ALA A 59 -1.64 -28.43 10.26
CA ALA A 59 -2.95 -28.33 10.90
C ALA A 59 -2.97 -27.35 12.08
N SER A 60 -1.85 -27.15 12.80
CA SER A 60 -1.71 -26.07 13.79
C SER A 60 -1.62 -24.68 13.14
N LEU A 61 -1.08 -24.56 11.93
CA LEU A 61 -1.13 -23.31 11.15
C LEU A 61 -2.48 -23.12 10.43
N MET A 62 -3.21 -24.20 10.19
CA MET A 62 -4.57 -24.20 9.68
C MET A 62 -5.60 -24.34 10.81
N GLN A 63 -5.39 -23.61 11.92
CA GLN A 63 -6.46 -23.48 12.92
C GLN A 63 -7.76 -23.06 12.21
N PRO A 64 -8.89 -23.75 12.48
CA PRO A 64 -10.15 -23.45 11.83
C PRO A 64 -10.47 -21.97 12.06
N ARG A 65 -10.83 -21.25 10.98
CA ARG A 65 -11.26 -19.83 10.97
C ARG A 65 -12.49 -19.52 11.85
N GLY A 66 -12.87 -20.41 12.76
CA GLY A 66 -14.02 -20.30 13.65
C GLY A 66 -13.71 -20.56 15.12
N ARG A 67 -12.44 -20.68 15.56
CA ARG A 67 -12.18 -20.70 17.00
C ARG A 67 -12.59 -19.34 17.59
N PRO A 68 -13.53 -19.29 18.55
CA PRO A 68 -13.91 -18.03 19.16
C PRO A 68 -12.66 -17.42 19.78
N LEU A 69 -12.38 -16.17 19.42
CA LEU A 69 -11.34 -15.37 20.07
C LEU A 69 -11.54 -15.48 21.59
N SER A 70 -10.43 -15.65 22.32
CA SER A 70 -10.44 -15.57 23.78
C SER A 70 -11.16 -14.29 24.21
N GLU A 71 -11.89 -14.34 25.31
CA GLU A 71 -12.61 -13.18 25.84
C GLU A 71 -11.68 -11.99 26.04
N GLU A 72 -10.43 -12.22 26.44
CA GLU A 72 -9.39 -11.19 26.55
C GLU A 72 -9.07 -10.55 25.20
N SER A 73 -8.87 -11.35 24.15
CA SER A 73 -8.61 -10.85 22.80
C SER A 73 -9.79 -10.09 22.23
N ARG A 74 -11.02 -10.55 22.53
CA ARG A 74 -12.25 -9.86 22.13
C ARG A 74 -12.36 -8.50 22.84
N ALA A 75 -12.10 -8.45 24.15
CA ALA A 75 -12.10 -7.21 24.91
C ALA A 75 -11.07 -6.20 24.39
N ILE A 76 -9.90 -6.65 23.94
CA ILE A 76 -8.89 -5.78 23.32
C ILE A 76 -9.37 -5.23 21.97
N ILE A 77 -10.02 -6.05 21.14
CA ILE A 77 -10.51 -5.65 19.81
C ILE A 77 -11.72 -4.71 19.89
N GLU A 78 -12.61 -4.94 20.86
CA GLU A 78 -13.83 -4.14 21.05
C GLU A 78 -13.57 -2.84 21.81
N ARG A 79 -12.41 -2.70 22.46
CA ARG A 79 -12.02 -1.47 23.14
C ARG A 79 -11.88 -0.32 22.12
N PRO A 80 -12.53 0.84 22.36
CA PRO A 80 -12.32 2.04 21.55
C PRO A 80 -10.84 2.42 21.50
N LEU A 81 -10.39 2.90 20.33
CA LEU A 81 -9.02 3.41 20.18
C LEU A 81 -8.81 4.61 21.13
N SER A 82 -7.69 4.61 21.85
CA SER A 82 -7.24 5.75 22.63
C SER A 82 -6.76 6.91 21.74
N ASP A 83 -6.71 8.12 22.30
CA ASP A 83 -6.22 9.29 21.55
C ASP A 83 -4.80 9.12 21.00
N ASN A 84 -3.95 8.39 21.73
CA ASN A 84 -2.59 8.11 21.27
C ASN A 84 -2.60 7.11 20.09
N GLU A 85 -3.38 6.03 20.20
CA GLU A 85 -3.56 5.06 19.11
C GLU A 85 -4.17 5.72 17.87
N ILE A 86 -5.11 6.66 18.03
CA ILE A 86 -5.68 7.43 16.91
C ILE A 86 -4.61 8.27 16.21
N LYS A 87 -3.79 9.01 16.96
CA LYS A 87 -2.71 9.85 16.40
C LYS A 87 -1.66 9.02 15.67
N GLU A 88 -1.28 7.88 16.25
CA GLU A 88 -0.31 6.95 15.65
C GLU A 88 -0.88 6.31 14.38
N THR A 89 -2.10 5.77 14.46
CA THR A 89 -2.80 5.17 13.31
C THR A 89 -2.98 6.18 12.19
N ALA A 90 -3.38 7.42 12.51
CA ALA A 90 -3.51 8.47 11.51
C ALA A 90 -2.19 8.85 10.86
N CYS A 91 -1.10 8.91 11.64
CA CYS A 91 0.25 9.13 11.11
C CYS A 91 0.65 8.04 10.10
N ASN A 92 0.34 6.78 10.42
CA ASN A 92 0.64 5.63 9.57
C ASN A 92 -0.23 5.60 8.30
N MET A 93 -1.52 5.94 8.42
CA MET A 93 -2.50 5.87 7.34
C MET A 93 -2.52 7.11 6.43
N GLN A 94 -1.89 8.23 6.80
CA GLN A 94 -1.90 9.46 5.99
C GLN A 94 -1.38 9.26 4.55
N THR A 95 -0.55 8.25 4.32
CA THR A 95 0.04 7.90 3.02
C THR A 95 -1.01 7.27 2.08
N ILE A 96 -2.01 6.58 2.64
CA ILE A 96 -3.12 5.97 1.90
C ILE A 96 -3.95 7.05 1.21
N LEU A 97 -4.05 8.23 1.82
CA LEU A 97 -4.74 9.39 1.25
C LEU A 97 -3.91 10.16 0.22
N THR A 98 -2.77 9.65 -0.24
CA THR A 98 -2.06 10.30 -1.37
C THR A 98 -2.75 9.95 -2.69
N PRO A 99 -2.81 10.87 -3.67
CA PRO A 99 -3.42 10.58 -4.97
C PRO A 99 -2.78 9.36 -5.65
N CYS A 100 -1.45 9.26 -5.55
CA CYS A 100 -0.65 8.14 -6.03
C CYS A 100 -1.17 6.79 -5.50
N HIS A 101 -1.29 6.67 -4.17
CA HIS A 101 -1.68 5.41 -3.54
C HIS A 101 -3.10 5.01 -3.92
N LEU A 102 -4.08 5.93 -3.80
CA LEU A 102 -5.47 5.64 -4.19
C LEU A 102 -5.59 5.26 -5.67
N TYR A 103 -4.85 5.94 -6.55
CA TYR A 103 -4.87 5.63 -7.97
C TYR A 103 -4.36 4.21 -8.25
N TYR A 104 -3.25 3.80 -7.63
CA TYR A 104 -2.71 2.45 -7.80
C TYR A 104 -3.60 1.37 -7.20
N THR A 105 -4.20 1.63 -6.03
CA THR A 105 -5.19 0.72 -5.43
C THR A 105 -6.38 0.52 -6.36
N GLU A 106 -6.95 1.60 -6.91
CA GLU A 106 -8.04 1.53 -7.88
C GLU A 106 -7.62 0.80 -9.17
N CYS A 107 -6.41 1.06 -9.69
CA CYS A 107 -5.89 0.33 -10.83
C CYS A 107 -5.80 -1.18 -10.55
N LYS A 108 -5.34 -1.58 -9.35
CA LYS A 108 -5.22 -3.00 -8.98
C LYS A 108 -6.59 -3.67 -8.89
N LEU A 109 -7.57 -3.01 -8.28
CA LEU A 109 -8.95 -3.50 -8.23
C LEU A 109 -9.56 -3.62 -9.63
N GLU A 110 -9.28 -2.66 -10.50
CA GLU A 110 -9.77 -2.69 -11.88
C GLU A 110 -9.06 -3.75 -12.72
N GLU A 111 -7.76 -3.99 -12.49
CA GLU A 111 -7.04 -5.11 -13.08
C GLU A 111 -7.65 -6.45 -12.67
N ASP A 112 -8.05 -6.62 -11.41
CA ASP A 112 -8.65 -7.87 -10.94
C ASP A 112 -10.06 -8.03 -11.54
N ARG A 113 -10.82 -6.93 -11.66
CA ARG A 113 -12.15 -6.92 -12.30
C ARG A 113 -12.09 -7.26 -13.79
N LEU A 114 -11.11 -6.74 -14.52
CA LEU A 114 -10.95 -6.96 -15.96
C LEU A 114 -10.11 -8.20 -16.29
N PHE A 115 -9.70 -8.97 -15.27
CA PHE A 115 -8.83 -10.13 -15.46
C PHE A 115 -9.45 -11.18 -16.39
N SER A 116 -10.72 -11.54 -16.19
CA SER A 116 -11.42 -12.50 -17.04
C SER A 116 -11.49 -12.03 -18.50
N TYR A 117 -11.79 -10.74 -18.71
CA TYR A 117 -11.82 -10.12 -20.05
C TYR A 117 -10.46 -10.21 -20.75
N ARG A 118 -9.36 -10.02 -20.00
CA ARG A 118 -8.00 -10.18 -20.54
C ARG A 118 -7.72 -11.61 -20.99
N CYS A 119 -8.15 -12.62 -20.23
CA CYS A 119 -7.92 -14.03 -20.56
C CYS A 119 -8.65 -14.46 -21.83
N GLU A 120 -9.85 -13.93 -22.06
CA GLU A 120 -10.70 -14.21 -23.22
C GLU A 120 -10.27 -13.45 -24.48
N ASN A 121 -9.60 -12.30 -24.34
CA ASN A 121 -9.24 -11.45 -25.47
C ASN A 121 -7.81 -11.68 -25.97
N GLU A 122 -7.68 -12.27 -27.17
CA GLU A 122 -6.38 -12.58 -27.79
C GLU A 122 -5.48 -11.35 -27.99
N ILE A 123 -6.08 -10.17 -28.25
CA ILE A 123 -5.34 -8.91 -28.48
C ILE A 123 -4.61 -8.45 -27.21
N LEU A 124 -5.07 -8.91 -26.04
CA LEU A 124 -4.54 -8.60 -24.72
C LEU A 124 -3.61 -9.70 -24.15
N ARG A 125 -3.34 -10.77 -24.92
CA ARG A 125 -2.37 -11.81 -24.55
C ARG A 125 -0.92 -11.40 -24.86
N GLY A 126 0.01 -12.07 -24.17
CA GLY A 126 1.44 -11.83 -24.31
C GLY A 126 1.91 -10.46 -23.79
N GLU A 127 3.17 -10.12 -24.05
CA GLU A 127 3.80 -8.90 -23.52
C GLU A 127 3.18 -7.62 -24.07
N LYS A 128 2.94 -7.56 -25.40
CA LYS A 128 2.27 -6.42 -26.03
C LYS A 128 0.84 -6.25 -25.51
N GLY A 129 0.14 -7.37 -25.30
CA GLY A 129 -1.20 -7.38 -24.72
C GLY A 129 -1.22 -6.88 -23.28
N ALA A 130 -0.25 -7.26 -22.45
CA ALA A 130 -0.10 -6.75 -21.08
C ALA A 130 0.08 -5.21 -21.04
N ARG A 131 0.86 -4.65 -21.98
CA ARG A 131 1.02 -3.18 -22.10
C ARG A 131 -0.30 -2.50 -22.47
N ARG A 132 -1.04 -3.04 -23.45
CA ARG A 132 -2.37 -2.55 -23.86
C ARG A 132 -3.37 -2.63 -22.71
N TYR A 133 -3.35 -3.74 -21.97
CA TYR A 133 -4.18 -3.96 -20.80
C TYR A 133 -3.93 -2.91 -19.72
N GLY A 134 -2.66 -2.63 -19.40
CA GLY A 134 -2.32 -1.57 -18.46
C GLY A 134 -2.81 -0.19 -18.91
N VAL A 135 -2.71 0.13 -20.21
CA VAL A 135 -3.25 1.40 -20.76
C VAL A 135 -4.78 1.45 -20.60
N LEU A 136 -5.47 0.34 -20.89
CA LEU A 136 -6.92 0.22 -20.76
C LEU A 136 -7.37 0.50 -19.32
N VAL A 137 -6.77 -0.20 -18.34
CA VAL A 137 -7.06 -0.02 -16.91
C VAL A 137 -6.89 1.44 -16.49
N ARG A 138 -5.75 2.06 -16.83
CA ARG A 138 -5.47 3.46 -16.48
C ARG A 138 -6.47 4.43 -17.11
N HIS A 139 -6.91 4.15 -18.34
CA HIS A 139 -7.94 4.96 -19.00
C HIS A 139 -9.31 4.85 -18.31
N TYR A 140 -9.72 3.65 -17.88
CA TYR A 140 -10.94 3.44 -17.11
C TYR A 140 -10.91 4.20 -15.78
N ILE A 141 -9.80 4.13 -15.04
CA ILE A 141 -9.66 4.85 -13.77
C ILE A 141 -9.69 6.36 -14.00
N LYS A 142 -8.97 6.88 -15.00
CA LYS A 142 -9.02 8.30 -15.38
C LYS A 142 -10.46 8.75 -15.65
N HIS A 143 -11.18 8.04 -16.53
CA HIS A 143 -12.55 8.38 -16.88
C HIS A 143 -13.50 8.33 -15.66
N ARG A 144 -13.34 7.32 -14.78
CA ARG A 144 -14.10 7.22 -13.53
C ARG A 144 -13.83 8.43 -12.62
N TRP A 145 -12.57 8.79 -12.43
CA TRP A 145 -12.20 9.92 -11.58
C TRP A 145 -12.60 11.28 -12.18
N GLU A 146 -12.56 11.42 -13.51
CA GLU A 146 -13.08 12.60 -14.22
C GLU A 146 -14.59 12.76 -14.02
N LYS A 147 -15.35 11.66 -14.17
CA LYS A 147 -16.80 11.64 -13.92
C LYS A 147 -17.15 12.03 -12.48
N LEU A 148 -16.30 11.67 -11.52
CA LEU A 148 -16.45 12.02 -10.10
C LEU A 148 -15.94 13.44 -9.77
N GLY A 149 -15.32 14.14 -10.72
CA GLY A 149 -14.70 15.45 -10.49
C GLY A 149 -13.42 15.40 -9.62
N ILE A 150 -12.89 14.20 -9.39
CA ILE A 150 -11.69 13.94 -8.58
C ILE A 150 -10.43 14.17 -9.42
N TRP A 151 -10.48 13.82 -10.71
CA TRP A 151 -9.32 13.94 -11.60
C TRP A 151 -8.84 15.38 -11.75
N ASN A 152 -7.54 15.61 -11.58
CA ASN A 152 -6.92 16.89 -11.85
C ASN A 152 -6.36 16.93 -13.28
N SER A 153 -6.73 17.92 -14.08
CA SER A 153 -6.25 18.08 -15.46
C SER A 153 -4.74 18.33 -15.55
N GLU A 154 -4.10 18.76 -14.46
CA GLU A 154 -2.65 18.93 -14.38
C GLU A 154 -1.90 17.61 -14.23
N TRP A 155 -2.58 16.54 -13.79
CA TRP A 155 -1.97 15.22 -13.70
C TRP A 155 -1.76 14.65 -15.09
N GLY A 156 -0.55 14.12 -15.33
CA GLY A 156 -0.20 13.42 -16.55
C GLY A 156 -0.84 12.03 -16.63
N PHE A 157 -0.37 11.22 -17.58
CA PHE A 157 -0.84 9.84 -17.74
C PHE A 157 0.21 8.86 -17.22
N PRO A 158 -0.05 8.16 -16.09
CA PRO A 158 0.95 7.30 -15.47
C PRO A 158 1.48 6.22 -16.41
N GLY A 159 2.79 5.97 -16.34
CA GLY A 159 3.47 4.95 -17.15
C GLY A 159 3.90 5.42 -18.54
N ARG A 160 3.53 6.64 -18.97
CA ARG A 160 4.15 7.27 -20.15
C ARG A 160 5.56 7.75 -19.85
N ASN A 161 5.76 8.33 -18.66
CA ASN A 161 7.04 8.84 -18.16
C ASN A 161 7.71 9.84 -19.12
N VAL A 162 6.93 10.65 -19.84
CA VAL A 162 7.44 11.66 -20.78
C VAL A 162 7.50 13.04 -20.13
N GLN A 163 6.58 13.33 -19.22
CA GLN A 163 6.50 14.61 -18.49
C GLN A 163 6.64 14.38 -16.99
N SER A 164 7.06 15.41 -16.25
CA SER A 164 7.19 15.35 -14.79
C SER A 164 5.85 15.06 -14.08
N ASN A 165 4.75 15.52 -14.65
CA ASN A 165 3.40 15.25 -14.14
C ASN A 165 2.90 13.84 -14.45
N ASP A 166 3.59 13.04 -15.29
CA ASP A 166 3.24 11.62 -15.49
C ASP A 166 3.60 10.78 -14.26
N PHE A 167 4.47 11.28 -13.37
CA PHE A 167 4.90 10.59 -12.15
C PHE A 167 3.88 10.78 -11.02
N PRO A 168 3.13 9.73 -10.61
CA PRO A 168 2.05 9.88 -9.64
C PRO A 168 2.52 10.34 -8.25
N GLY A 169 3.78 10.10 -7.90
CA GLY A 169 4.37 10.57 -6.63
C GLY A 169 4.39 12.10 -6.48
N SER A 170 4.39 12.83 -7.60
CA SER A 170 4.32 14.30 -7.63
C SER A 170 2.89 14.82 -7.49
N TRP A 171 1.88 13.95 -7.64
CA TRP A 171 0.49 14.38 -7.64
C TRP A 171 0.08 14.90 -6.26
N ARG A 172 -0.73 15.96 -6.30
CA ARG A 172 -1.35 16.60 -5.14
C ARG A 172 -2.83 16.75 -5.42
N TRP A 173 -3.67 16.57 -4.40
CA TRP A 173 -5.10 16.87 -4.53
C TRP A 173 -5.31 18.35 -4.80
N ARG A 174 -6.41 18.71 -5.47
CA ARG A 174 -6.74 20.13 -5.72
C ARG A 174 -6.79 20.97 -4.43
N TRP A 175 -7.29 20.40 -3.33
CA TRP A 175 -7.32 21.07 -2.03
C TRP A 175 -5.93 21.15 -1.35
N GLN A 176 -4.94 20.37 -1.79
CA GLN A 176 -3.56 20.45 -1.31
C GLN A 176 -2.71 21.46 -2.07
N GLN A 177 -3.14 21.93 -3.24
CA GLN A 177 -2.35 22.87 -4.05
C GLN A 177 -2.15 24.23 -3.37
N GLN A 178 -2.97 24.55 -2.37
CA GLN A 178 -2.83 25.77 -1.57
C GLN A 178 -1.82 25.62 -0.42
N ALA A 179 -1.38 24.39 -0.11
CA ALA A 179 -0.35 24.16 0.89
C ALA A 179 0.99 24.63 0.31
N PHE A 180 1.63 25.58 1.00
CA PHE A 180 2.92 26.14 0.60
C PHE A 180 4.07 25.12 0.69
N ASP A 181 3.91 24.05 1.48
CA ASP A 181 4.91 23.01 1.66
C ASP A 181 4.32 21.60 1.82
N ASP A 182 5.21 20.60 1.67
CA ASP A 182 4.86 19.18 1.82
C ASP A 182 4.51 18.79 3.26
N PHE A 183 4.94 19.58 4.25
CA PHE A 183 4.64 19.36 5.66
C PHE A 183 3.17 19.66 5.96
N SER A 184 2.65 20.77 5.46
CA SER A 184 1.25 21.16 5.54
C SER A 184 0.37 20.13 4.85
N ALA A 185 0.72 19.68 3.64
CA ALA A 185 -0.05 18.65 2.95
C ALA A 185 -0.10 17.31 3.72
N LYS A 186 0.97 16.94 4.44
CA LYS A 186 0.98 15.77 5.33
C LYS A 186 0.09 15.98 6.55
N ALA A 187 0.18 17.15 7.18
CA ALA A 187 -0.64 17.51 8.33
C ALA A 187 -2.15 17.45 8.00
N ASP A 188 -2.55 17.98 6.85
CA ASP A 188 -3.96 17.94 6.41
C ASP A 188 -4.45 16.51 6.22
N ARG A 189 -3.65 15.64 5.59
CA ARG A 189 -4.01 14.22 5.43
C ARG A 189 -4.13 13.53 6.77
N LYS A 190 -3.18 13.78 7.68
CA LYS A 190 -3.23 13.24 9.04
C LYS A 190 -4.52 13.68 9.75
N GLN A 191 -4.85 14.97 9.71
CA GLN A 191 -6.08 15.51 10.32
C GLN A 191 -7.35 14.89 9.72
N LEU A 192 -7.39 14.67 8.40
CA LEU A 192 -8.52 13.98 7.75
C LEU A 192 -8.67 12.54 8.26
N VAL A 193 -7.57 11.80 8.40
CA VAL A 193 -7.61 10.44 8.98
C VAL A 193 -8.00 10.48 10.45
N GLU A 194 -7.42 11.36 11.25
CA GLU A 194 -7.79 11.52 12.68
C GLU A 194 -9.27 11.82 12.83
N ARG A 195 -9.81 12.72 12.01
CA ARG A 195 -11.25 13.02 12.00
C ARG A 195 -12.08 11.79 11.64
N ALA A 196 -11.67 11.03 10.62
CA ALA A 196 -12.37 9.81 10.22
C ALA A 196 -12.33 8.72 11.31
N LEU A 197 -11.19 8.55 11.99
CA LEU A 197 -11.02 7.62 13.10
C LEU A 197 -11.89 8.02 14.30
N ARG A 198 -11.91 9.31 14.66
CA ARG A 198 -12.76 9.83 15.74
C ARG A 198 -14.25 9.62 15.47
N LEU A 199 -14.69 9.83 14.22
CA LEU A 199 -16.07 9.54 13.82
C LEU A 199 -16.44 8.06 13.94
N ARG A 200 -15.46 7.15 13.97
CA ARG A 200 -15.66 5.70 14.10
C ARG A 200 -15.28 5.13 15.46
N GLN A 201 -14.74 5.93 16.37
CA GLN A 201 -14.16 5.46 17.63
C GLN A 201 -15.16 4.68 18.50
N ASN A 202 -16.43 5.06 18.46
CA ASN A 202 -17.50 4.45 19.27
C ASN A 202 -18.42 3.53 18.47
N LEU A 203 -18.01 3.08 17.29
CA LEU A 203 -18.81 2.16 16.47
C LEU A 203 -18.34 0.72 16.68
N SER A 204 -19.30 -0.17 16.88
CA SER A 204 -19.04 -1.60 16.87
C SER A 204 -18.70 -2.05 15.45
N ARG A 205 -17.97 -3.17 15.33
CA ARG A 205 -17.61 -3.73 14.03
C ARG A 205 -18.88 -4.05 13.23
N GLY A 206 -19.01 -3.45 12.05
CA GLY A 206 -20.19 -3.61 11.16
C GLY A 206 -21.22 -2.50 11.30
N GLU A 207 -21.12 -1.64 12.31
CA GLU A 207 -21.93 -0.44 12.42
C GLU A 207 -21.38 0.65 11.48
N SER A 208 -22.29 1.42 10.90
CA SER A 208 -21.96 2.55 10.02
C SER A 208 -22.53 3.82 10.59
N VAL A 209 -21.72 4.87 10.69
CA VAL A 209 -22.23 6.22 10.95
C VAL A 209 -22.84 6.73 9.67
N PRO A 210 -24.11 7.17 9.67
CA PRO A 210 -24.65 7.92 8.56
C PRO A 210 -23.78 9.16 8.41
N VAL A 211 -22.95 9.19 7.37
CA VAL A 211 -22.21 10.39 7.01
C VAL A 211 -23.27 11.37 6.57
N ALA A 212 -23.60 12.34 7.44
CA ALA A 212 -24.44 13.44 7.06
C ALA A 212 -23.79 14.06 5.83
N LEU A 213 -24.41 13.86 4.66
CA LEU A 213 -24.02 14.55 3.45
C LEU A 213 -24.10 16.02 3.83
N VAL A 214 -22.93 16.66 3.93
CA VAL A 214 -22.86 18.10 4.08
C VAL A 214 -23.53 18.61 2.82
N HIS A 215 -24.83 18.91 2.93
CA HIS A 215 -25.62 19.44 1.85
C HIS A 215 -24.82 20.62 1.32
N ILE A 216 -24.40 20.47 0.08
CA ILE A 216 -23.76 21.46 -0.79
C ILE A 216 -24.14 22.83 -0.28
N LEU A 217 -23.21 23.48 0.43
CA LEU A 217 -23.33 24.87 0.82
C LEU A 217 -23.58 25.62 -0.48
N ARG A 218 -24.86 25.94 -0.63
CA ARG A 218 -25.49 26.54 -1.76
C ARG A 218 -24.66 27.77 -2.09
N ARG A 219 -23.92 27.71 -3.20
CA ARG A 219 -23.30 28.86 -3.84
C ARG A 219 -24.42 29.74 -4.42
N LYS A 220 -25.27 30.30 -3.55
CA LYS A 220 -26.18 31.41 -3.84
C LYS A 220 -25.57 32.62 -3.15
N GLY A 221 -24.75 33.36 -3.88
CA GLY A 221 -24.11 34.56 -3.34
C GLY A 221 -22.97 35.07 -4.21
N ARG A 222 -23.18 35.20 -5.52
CA ARG A 222 -22.38 36.06 -6.41
C ARG A 222 -23.20 36.31 -7.67
N GLY A 223 -23.83 37.48 -7.75
CA GLY A 223 -24.50 37.93 -8.96
C GLY A 223 -25.63 38.94 -8.75
N THR A 224 -25.42 40.02 -7.99
CA THR A 224 -26.24 41.24 -8.09
C THR A 224 -25.43 42.48 -7.68
N HIS A 225 -24.54 42.93 -8.56
CA HIS A 225 -23.89 44.25 -8.62
C HIS A 225 -23.25 44.25 -10.02
N GLU A 226 -23.48 45.12 -11.01
CA GLU A 226 -24.11 46.43 -11.15
C GLU A 226 -24.57 46.54 -12.62
N ILE A 227 -25.78 47.05 -12.89
CA ILE A 227 -26.05 47.90 -14.06
C ILE A 227 -27.11 48.92 -13.63
N GLN A 228 -26.68 49.97 -12.94
CA GLN A 228 -27.39 51.25 -12.93
C GLN A 228 -26.63 52.17 -13.89
N SER A 229 -27.04 52.14 -15.15
CA SER A 229 -26.80 53.23 -16.10
C SER A 229 -28.00 53.22 -17.03
N LEU A 230 -28.85 54.24 -16.94
CA LEU A 230 -29.73 54.78 -17.98
C LEU A 230 -30.80 55.67 -17.32
N LEU A 231 -30.39 56.84 -16.84
CA LEU A 231 -31.24 58.03 -16.74
C LEU A 231 -30.35 59.26 -16.95
N SER A 232 -30.13 59.59 -18.22
CA SER A 232 -29.66 60.90 -18.68
C SER A 232 -29.97 61.03 -20.16
N THR A 233 -31.24 61.26 -20.50
CA THR A 233 -31.68 62.23 -21.51
C THR A 233 -33.17 62.48 -21.36
#